data_AF-A0A438HG69-F1
#
_entry.id   AF-A0A438HG69-F1
#
_cell.length_a   1.000
_cell.length_b   1.000
_cell.length_c   1.000
_cell.angle_alpha   90.00
_cell.angle_beta   90.00
_cell.angle_gamma   90.00
#
_symmetry.space_group_name_H-M   'P 1'
#
loop_
_entity.id
_entity.type
_entity.pdbx_description
1 polymer ?
#
loop_
_entity_poly.entity_id
_entity_poly.type
_entity_poly.pdbx_seq_one_letter_code
_entity_poly.pdbx_strand_id
1 'polypeptide(L)'
;MAPNFDDGNSLYNFVVRDGNGVKGMVDLCLEKVPEQYIQPQHERIDKLKASSYDRLPIDLSMLDGPQHSQVTLFMINFMACNIIHIFRRKVALEFLKASISMVRRILEVLMEKLGVTLEESRIDDLIGLKMVNMNFYPTCPNPDLTVGVGRHSDMGTLTMLLQDGIDGLYVKMEDITSGGKKGEWVEIPPIPGALVINVGDTLQILSNGKYKSAEHRVRTTSTQSRVSIPIFTIPRPNEKIGPLP
;
A
#
# COMPACT_ATOMS: atom_id res chain seq x y z
N MET A 1 -27.51 -27.56 -1.30
CA MET A 1 -27.86 -26.18 -0.93
C MET A 1 -26.57 -25.40 -0.81
N ALA A 2 -26.55 -24.10 -1.12
CA ALA A 2 -25.49 -23.25 -0.61
C ALA A 2 -25.62 -23.18 0.94
N PRO A 3 -24.52 -23.05 1.70
CA PRO A 3 -24.61 -22.75 3.12
C PRO A 3 -25.32 -21.40 3.33
N ASN A 4 -26.21 -21.31 4.31
CA ASN A 4 -26.68 -20.01 4.76
C ASN A 4 -25.60 -19.39 5.68
N PHE A 5 -25.38 -18.09 5.54
CA PHE A 5 -24.44 -17.29 6.33
C PHE A 5 -25.14 -16.19 7.16
N ASP A 6 -26.48 -16.20 7.22
CA ASP A 6 -27.27 -15.30 8.07
C ASP A 6 -26.93 -15.47 9.57
N ASP A 7 -26.44 -16.64 9.99
CA ASP A 7 -25.90 -16.83 11.35
C ASP A 7 -24.37 -16.63 11.37
N GLY A 8 -23.90 -15.83 12.33
CA GLY A 8 -22.47 -15.47 12.41
C GLY A 8 -21.54 -16.63 12.75
N ASN A 9 -22.04 -17.73 13.30
CA ASN A 9 -21.22 -18.89 13.67
C ASN A 9 -20.91 -19.75 12.45
N SER A 10 -21.89 -20.04 11.58
CA SER A 10 -21.65 -20.77 10.33
C SER A 10 -20.71 -19.99 9.40
N LEU A 11 -20.89 -18.68 9.28
CA LEU A 11 -19.99 -17.80 8.54
C LEU A 11 -18.56 -17.83 9.08
N TYR A 12 -18.36 -17.59 10.39
CA TYR A 12 -17.04 -17.64 11.01
C TYR A 12 -16.38 -19.01 10.86
N ASN A 13 -17.15 -20.09 11.05
CA ASN A 13 -16.66 -21.45 10.91
C ASN A 13 -16.19 -21.70 9.47
N PHE A 14 -17.03 -21.43 8.47
CA PHE A 14 -16.68 -21.67 7.07
C PHE A 14 -15.49 -20.81 6.60
N VAL A 15 -15.51 -19.50 6.88
CA VAL A 15 -14.50 -18.56 6.39
C VAL A 15 -13.17 -18.70 7.12
N VAL A 16 -13.19 -18.75 8.46
CA VAL A 16 -12.00 -18.61 9.30
C VAL A 16 -11.53 -19.95 9.83
N ARG A 17 -12.39 -20.69 10.54
CA ARG A 17 -12.02 -21.95 11.22
C ARG A 17 -11.68 -23.06 10.23
N ASP A 18 -12.48 -23.17 9.17
CA ASP A 18 -12.39 -24.22 8.14
C ASP A 18 -11.51 -23.77 6.95
N GLY A 19 -10.95 -22.55 7.00
CA GLY A 19 -9.88 -22.08 6.12
C GLY A 19 -10.28 -21.63 4.71
N ASN A 20 -11.57 -21.61 4.36
CA ASN A 20 -12.01 -21.27 3.00
C ASN A 20 -11.77 -19.79 2.62
N GLY A 21 -11.68 -18.90 3.62
CA GLY A 21 -11.47 -17.47 3.44
C GLY A 21 -12.62 -16.75 2.72
N VAL A 22 -12.48 -15.43 2.58
CA VAL A 22 -13.46 -14.62 1.83
C VAL A 22 -13.54 -15.00 0.35
N LYS A 23 -12.50 -15.63 -0.22
CA LYS A 23 -12.56 -16.17 -1.58
C LYS A 23 -13.53 -17.35 -1.67
N GLY A 24 -13.35 -18.40 -0.86
CA GLY A 24 -14.24 -19.57 -0.91
C GLY A 24 -15.70 -19.22 -0.59
N MET A 25 -15.93 -18.16 0.18
CA MET A 25 -17.25 -17.58 0.43
C MET A 25 -17.85 -16.92 -0.82
N VAL A 26 -17.05 -16.19 -1.61
CA VAL A 26 -17.48 -15.56 -2.87
C VAL A 26 -17.63 -16.59 -4.00
N ASP A 27 -16.80 -17.64 -4.02
CA ASP A 27 -16.89 -18.76 -4.97
C ASP A 27 -18.25 -19.50 -4.90
N LEU A 28 -18.99 -19.36 -3.79
CA LEU A 28 -20.36 -19.86 -3.61
C LEU A 28 -21.45 -18.96 -4.22
N CYS A 29 -21.07 -17.92 -4.98
CA CYS A 29 -21.98 -16.98 -5.64
C CYS A 29 -22.88 -16.18 -4.69
N LEU A 30 -22.28 -15.54 -3.67
CA LEU A 30 -22.98 -14.62 -2.75
C LEU A 30 -23.75 -13.51 -3.49
N GLU A 31 -25.06 -13.41 -3.24
CA GLU A 31 -25.91 -12.30 -3.71
C GLU A 31 -25.77 -11.02 -2.87
N LYS A 32 -25.30 -11.14 -1.62
CA LYS A 32 -25.29 -10.06 -0.62
C LYS A 32 -24.00 -10.07 0.20
N VAL A 33 -23.67 -8.92 0.80
CA VAL A 33 -22.57 -8.79 1.77
C VAL A 33 -23.09 -9.20 3.15
N PRO A 34 -22.51 -10.22 3.82
CA PRO A 34 -22.89 -10.57 5.19
C PRO A 34 -22.65 -9.42 6.17
N GLU A 35 -23.49 -9.28 7.19
CA GLU A 35 -23.50 -8.11 8.10
C GLU A 35 -22.14 -7.84 8.77
N GLN A 36 -21.37 -8.90 9.04
CA GLN A 36 -20.05 -8.87 9.66
C GLN A 36 -18.99 -8.17 8.78
N TYR A 37 -19.25 -8.00 7.48
CA TYR A 37 -18.42 -7.24 6.54
C TYR A 37 -19.00 -5.86 6.22
N ILE A 38 -20.20 -5.52 6.70
CA ILE A 38 -20.82 -4.21 6.46
C ILE A 38 -20.16 -3.17 7.37
N GLN A 39 -19.37 -2.29 6.77
CA GLN A 39 -18.61 -1.27 7.47
C GLN A 39 -19.51 -0.14 8.01
N PRO A 40 -19.09 0.58 9.07
CA PRO A 40 -19.73 1.82 9.50
C PRO A 40 -19.80 2.84 8.36
N GLN A 41 -20.82 3.71 8.35
CA GLN A 41 -21.04 4.66 7.26
C GLN A 41 -19.83 5.59 6.99
N HIS A 42 -19.01 5.88 8.00
CA HIS A 42 -17.80 6.69 7.84
C HIS A 42 -16.63 5.93 7.18
N GLU A 43 -16.52 4.61 7.32
CA GLU A 43 -15.44 3.83 6.69
C GLU A 43 -15.66 3.56 5.21
N ARG A 44 -16.92 3.49 4.78
CA ARG A 44 -17.32 3.20 3.39
C ARG A 44 -16.70 4.18 2.38
N ILE A 45 -16.42 3.68 1.18
CA ILE A 45 -15.70 4.40 0.13
C ILE A 45 -16.68 4.82 -0.97
N ASP A 46 -17.14 6.07 -0.87
CA ASP A 46 -17.96 6.72 -1.89
C ASP A 46 -17.08 7.16 -3.08
N LYS A 47 -17.03 6.31 -4.13
CA LYS A 47 -16.23 6.60 -5.35
C LYS A 47 -16.69 7.86 -6.09
N LEU A 48 -17.93 8.33 -5.90
CA LEU A 48 -18.42 9.57 -6.53
C LEU A 48 -17.92 10.85 -5.84
N LYS A 49 -17.30 10.73 -4.65
CA LYS A 49 -16.70 11.85 -3.90
C LYS A 49 -15.17 11.89 -3.93
N ALA A 50 -14.53 10.90 -4.53
CA ALA A 50 -13.08 10.87 -4.70
C ALA A 50 -12.66 11.54 -6.01
N SER A 51 -11.53 12.25 -6.01
CA SER A 51 -10.85 12.66 -7.24
C SER A 51 -9.91 11.54 -7.73
N SER A 52 -9.58 11.56 -9.02
CA SER A 52 -8.48 10.77 -9.59
C SER A 52 -7.14 11.44 -9.31
N TYR A 53 -6.06 10.65 -9.22
CA TYR A 53 -4.70 11.17 -9.17
C TYR A 53 -4.08 11.23 -10.56
N ASP A 54 -3.91 12.45 -11.09
CA ASP A 54 -3.56 12.67 -12.50
C ASP A 54 -2.05 12.97 -12.76
N ARG A 55 -1.14 12.78 -11.79
CA ARG A 55 0.32 12.96 -12.04
C ARG A 55 0.96 11.67 -12.56
N LEU A 56 1.91 11.83 -13.48
CA LEU A 56 2.69 10.73 -14.07
C LEU A 56 3.69 10.12 -13.06
N PRO A 57 4.10 8.83 -13.22
CA PRO A 57 5.15 8.22 -12.42
C PRO A 57 6.54 8.81 -12.69
N ILE A 58 7.43 8.69 -11.71
CA ILE A 58 8.87 8.91 -11.82
C ILE A 58 9.49 7.78 -12.65
N ASP A 59 10.21 8.15 -13.71
CA ASP A 59 11.20 7.27 -14.31
C ASP A 59 12.49 7.28 -13.46
N LEU A 60 12.75 6.18 -12.76
CA LEU A 60 13.97 5.99 -11.97
C LEU A 60 15.18 5.54 -12.80
N SER A 61 15.03 5.24 -14.09
CA SER A 61 16.14 4.76 -14.95
C SER A 61 17.27 5.78 -15.10
N MET A 62 16.98 7.06 -14.89
CA MET A 62 17.92 8.18 -15.02
C MET A 62 18.66 8.53 -13.72
N LEU A 63 18.40 7.84 -12.60
CA LEU A 63 18.89 8.18 -11.26
C LEU A 63 20.42 8.11 -11.11
N ASP A 64 21.06 7.24 -11.91
CA ASP A 64 22.53 7.06 -11.98
C ASP A 64 23.20 7.92 -13.07
N GLY A 65 22.45 8.82 -13.72
CA GLY A 65 22.92 9.66 -14.84
C GLY A 65 23.27 11.11 -14.46
N PRO A 66 23.82 11.90 -15.41
CA PRO A 66 24.19 13.31 -15.20
C PRO A 66 22.99 14.25 -14.96
N GLN A 67 21.75 13.72 -15.02
CA GLN A 67 20.52 14.45 -14.70
C GLN A 67 20.05 14.19 -13.26
N HIS A 68 20.86 13.49 -12.44
CA HIS A 68 20.58 13.12 -11.05
C HIS A 68 19.75 14.15 -10.28
N SER A 69 20.19 15.41 -10.17
CA SER A 69 19.51 16.46 -9.39
C SER A 69 18.09 16.81 -9.87
N GLN A 70 17.75 16.58 -11.14
CA GLN A 70 16.38 16.70 -11.64
C GLN A 70 15.56 15.45 -11.26
N VAL A 71 16.16 14.26 -11.30
CA VAL A 71 15.54 13.02 -10.82
C VAL A 71 15.30 13.08 -9.31
N THR A 72 16.21 13.61 -8.50
CA THR A 72 16.03 13.85 -7.04
C THR A 72 14.88 14.81 -6.73
N LEU A 73 14.52 15.69 -7.66
CA LEU A 73 13.36 16.58 -7.53
C LEU A 73 12.06 15.90 -8.01
N PHE A 74 12.14 15.09 -9.06
CA PHE A 74 11.03 14.24 -9.51
C PHE A 74 10.67 13.15 -8.49
N MET A 75 11.66 12.58 -7.77
CA MET A 75 11.56 11.50 -6.77
C MET A 75 10.50 11.69 -5.66
N ILE A 76 9.89 12.88 -5.61
CA ILE A 76 8.78 13.26 -4.73
C ILE A 76 7.40 12.77 -5.26
N ASN A 77 7.27 12.28 -6.51
CA ASN A 77 5.96 12.00 -7.17
C ASN A 77 5.83 10.64 -7.94
N PHE A 78 5.63 9.49 -7.26
CA PHE A 78 5.20 8.13 -7.77
C PHE A 78 6.23 7.14 -8.41
N MET A 79 6.14 5.82 -8.14
CA MET A 79 7.08 4.74 -8.61
C MET A 79 6.41 3.56 -9.39
N ALA A 80 7.14 2.48 -9.85
CA ALA A 80 6.74 1.55 -10.95
C ALA A 80 6.79 -0.04 -10.80
N CYS A 81 5.70 -0.76 -11.17
CA CYS A 81 5.30 -2.23 -11.10
C CYS A 81 6.22 -3.30 -11.79
N ASN A 82 6.01 -4.65 -11.80
CA ASN A 82 4.82 -5.55 -12.02
C ASN A 82 5.12 -7.04 -11.61
N ILE A 83 4.26 -8.09 -11.49
CA ILE A 83 2.78 -8.36 -11.49
C ILE A 83 2.49 -9.76 -10.82
N ILE A 84 1.24 -10.31 -10.82
CA ILE A 84 0.93 -11.68 -10.31
C ILE A 84 1.62 -12.80 -11.10
N HIS A 85 2.31 -13.72 -10.41
CA HIS A 85 2.75 -15.01 -10.97
C HIS A 85 2.69 -16.17 -9.97
N ILE A 86 2.67 -17.41 -10.48
CA ILE A 86 3.15 -18.58 -9.72
C ILE A 86 4.64 -18.36 -9.45
N PHE A 87 4.99 -18.02 -8.22
CA PHE A 87 6.38 -17.74 -7.86
C PHE A 87 7.23 -19.02 -7.88
N ARG A 88 7.93 -19.25 -9.00
CA ARG A 88 9.24 -19.92 -8.93
C ARG A 88 10.07 -19.14 -7.90
N ARG A 89 10.45 -19.78 -6.78
CA ARG A 89 11.12 -19.15 -5.62
C ARG A 89 12.21 -18.12 -5.98
N LYS A 90 12.98 -18.38 -7.04
CA LYS A 90 13.99 -17.44 -7.56
C LYS A 90 13.40 -16.09 -7.99
N VAL A 91 12.28 -16.06 -8.72
CA VAL A 91 11.66 -14.80 -9.21
C VAL A 91 11.17 -13.93 -8.05
N ALA A 92 10.55 -14.54 -7.03
CA ALA A 92 10.19 -13.82 -5.80
C ALA A 92 11.43 -13.22 -5.11
N LEU A 93 12.51 -14.00 -4.99
CA LEU A 93 13.75 -13.52 -4.36
C LEU A 93 14.45 -12.41 -5.16
N GLU A 94 14.50 -12.49 -6.50
CA GLU A 94 15.07 -11.39 -7.30
C GLU A 94 14.21 -10.12 -7.23
N PHE A 95 12.87 -10.25 -7.29
CA PHE A 95 11.96 -9.11 -7.09
C PHE A 95 12.18 -8.46 -5.72
N LEU A 96 12.26 -9.25 -4.64
CA LEU A 96 12.51 -8.74 -3.29
C LEU A 96 13.88 -8.07 -3.15
N LYS A 97 14.96 -8.62 -3.74
CA LYS A 97 16.28 -7.94 -3.74
C LYS A 97 16.22 -6.58 -4.41
N ALA A 98 15.63 -6.51 -5.62
CA ALA A 98 15.49 -5.26 -6.37
C ALA A 98 14.64 -4.24 -5.60
N SER A 99 13.53 -4.70 -5.01
CA SER A 99 12.66 -3.91 -4.12
C SER A 99 13.44 -3.30 -2.96
N ILE A 100 14.25 -4.11 -2.26
CA ILE A 100 15.02 -3.68 -1.09
C ILE A 100 16.11 -2.68 -1.48
N SER A 101 16.83 -2.93 -2.59
CA SER A 101 17.84 -2.01 -3.10
C SER A 101 17.23 -0.65 -3.49
N MET A 102 16.06 -0.66 -4.15
CA MET A 102 15.31 0.55 -4.47
C MET A 102 14.87 1.31 -3.22
N VAL A 103 14.24 0.64 -2.24
CA VAL A 103 13.81 1.27 -0.97
C VAL A 103 15.00 1.86 -0.19
N ARG A 104 16.16 1.20 -0.21
CA ARG A 104 17.40 1.74 0.38
C ARG A 104 17.83 3.04 -0.30
N ARG A 105 17.93 3.06 -1.65
CA ARG A 105 18.29 4.26 -2.43
C ARG A 105 17.33 5.43 -2.20
N ILE A 106 16.05 5.14 -2.01
CA ILE A 106 15.02 6.15 -1.72
C ILE A 106 15.18 6.70 -0.30
N LEU A 107 15.44 5.84 0.68
CA LEU A 107 15.70 6.27 2.05
C LEU A 107 16.97 7.14 2.13
N GLU A 108 18.04 6.76 1.43
CA GLU A 108 19.28 7.54 1.29
C GLU A 108 18.98 8.96 0.74
N VAL A 109 18.31 9.07 -0.41
CA VAL A 109 17.91 10.36 -1.01
C VAL A 109 16.99 11.18 -0.10
N LEU A 110 16.06 10.56 0.61
CA LEU A 110 15.18 11.25 1.56
C LEU A 110 15.97 11.79 2.76
N MET A 111 16.98 11.07 3.26
CA MET A 111 17.82 11.55 4.36
C MET A 111 18.74 12.70 3.93
N GLU A 112 19.35 12.62 2.74
CA GLU A 112 20.10 13.74 2.14
C GLU A 112 19.23 14.99 2.00
N LYS A 113 17.97 14.83 1.56
CA LYS A 113 16.99 15.91 1.44
C LYS A 113 16.61 16.55 2.78
N LEU A 114 16.76 15.85 3.90
CA LEU A 114 16.61 16.39 5.25
C LEU A 114 17.85 17.14 5.74
N GLY A 115 19.00 17.01 5.06
CA GLY A 115 20.31 17.50 5.49
C GLY A 115 21.11 16.47 6.31
N VAL A 116 20.72 15.19 6.30
CA VAL A 116 21.27 14.15 7.17
C VAL A 116 21.93 13.05 6.34
N THR A 117 23.24 12.89 6.45
CA THR A 117 23.93 11.68 5.98
C THR A 117 23.84 10.61 7.07
N LEU A 118 23.26 9.45 6.76
CA LEU A 118 23.27 8.29 7.66
C LEU A 118 24.43 7.35 7.31
N GLU A 119 24.96 6.64 8.31
CA GLU A 119 25.83 5.49 8.08
C GLU A 119 25.02 4.33 7.45
N GLU A 120 25.68 3.53 6.59
CA GLU A 120 25.06 2.36 5.95
C GLU A 120 24.45 1.37 6.96
N SER A 121 25.14 1.17 8.09
CA SER A 121 24.68 0.40 9.26
C SER A 121 23.28 0.84 9.72
N ARG A 122 23.07 2.15 9.86
CA ARG A 122 21.82 2.73 10.33
C ARG A 122 20.73 2.72 9.27
N ILE A 123 21.10 2.88 8.00
CA ILE A 123 20.17 2.68 6.87
C ILE A 123 19.63 1.25 6.88
N ASP A 124 20.51 0.25 6.98
CA ASP A 124 20.12 -1.16 7.04
C ASP A 124 19.35 -1.51 8.32
N ASP A 125 19.57 -0.81 9.43
CA ASP A 125 18.81 -0.99 10.67
C ASP A 125 17.40 -0.38 10.59
N LEU A 126 17.23 0.76 9.92
CA LEU A 126 15.93 1.39 9.64
C LEU A 126 15.06 0.62 8.65
N ILE A 127 15.64 -0.23 7.81
CA ILE A 127 14.91 -1.16 6.92
C ILE A 127 15.11 -2.63 7.31
N GLY A 128 15.61 -2.91 8.53
CA GLY A 128 16.17 -4.21 8.91
C GLY A 128 15.16 -5.36 8.93
N LEU A 129 13.90 -5.07 9.30
CA LEU A 129 12.79 -6.01 9.14
C LEU A 129 12.01 -5.73 7.86
N LYS A 130 11.56 -6.82 7.23
CA LYS A 130 10.99 -6.82 5.89
C LYS A 130 9.80 -7.78 5.86
N MET A 131 8.60 -7.24 5.73
CA MET A 131 7.35 -8.02 5.66
C MET A 131 6.77 -7.92 4.26
N VAL A 132 6.21 -9.02 3.75
CA VAL A 132 5.66 -9.11 2.41
C VAL A 132 4.33 -9.83 2.48
N ASN A 133 3.24 -9.14 2.15
CA ASN A 133 1.92 -9.77 2.08
C ASN A 133 1.55 -10.06 0.63
N MET A 134 0.72 -11.08 0.41
CA MET A 134 0.11 -11.36 -0.89
C MET A 134 -1.40 -11.20 -0.72
N ASN A 135 -1.87 -9.96 -0.87
CA ASN A 135 -3.27 -9.63 -0.62
C ASN A 135 -4.11 -10.08 -1.82
N PHE A 136 -5.25 -10.74 -1.56
CA PHE A 136 -6.24 -11.10 -2.56
C PHE A 136 -7.61 -10.59 -2.12
N TYR A 137 -8.24 -9.77 -2.95
CA TYR A 137 -9.52 -9.15 -2.73
C TYR A 137 -10.53 -9.76 -3.73
N PRO A 138 -11.41 -10.69 -3.32
CA PRO A 138 -12.40 -11.26 -4.21
C PRO A 138 -13.43 -10.21 -4.68
N THR A 139 -14.19 -10.55 -5.71
CA THR A 139 -15.37 -9.76 -6.11
C THR A 139 -16.37 -9.64 -4.97
N CYS A 140 -16.95 -8.46 -4.80
CA CYS A 140 -17.91 -8.17 -3.75
C CYS A 140 -19.29 -7.82 -4.36
N PRO A 141 -20.39 -8.45 -3.92
CA PRO A 141 -21.71 -8.17 -4.49
C PRO A 141 -22.21 -6.74 -4.24
N ASN A 142 -21.70 -6.06 -3.20
CA ASN A 142 -21.88 -4.62 -3.03
C ASN A 142 -20.61 -3.98 -2.42
N PRO A 143 -19.68 -3.46 -3.25
CA PRO A 143 -18.41 -2.91 -2.78
C PRO A 143 -18.53 -1.58 -2.01
N ASP A 144 -19.71 -0.96 -1.99
CA ASP A 144 -19.95 0.30 -1.25
C ASP A 144 -20.37 0.06 0.21
N LEU A 145 -20.70 -1.18 0.57
CA LEU A 145 -20.98 -1.58 1.96
C LEU A 145 -19.73 -1.98 2.74
N THR A 146 -18.61 -2.28 2.07
CA THR A 146 -17.42 -2.87 2.70
C THR A 146 -16.12 -2.20 2.22
N VAL A 147 -14.97 -2.68 2.71
CA VAL A 147 -13.63 -2.24 2.30
C VAL A 147 -12.72 -3.48 2.21
N GLY A 148 -11.73 -3.43 1.32
CA GLY A 148 -10.63 -4.41 1.29
C GLY A 148 -9.63 -4.19 2.43
N VAL A 149 -9.40 -2.93 2.80
CA VAL A 149 -8.66 -2.50 4.00
C VAL A 149 -9.27 -1.17 4.48
N GLY A 150 -9.50 -1.02 5.79
CA GLY A 150 -10.00 0.22 6.40
C GLY A 150 -8.98 1.36 6.41
N ARG A 151 -9.34 2.49 7.03
CA ARG A 151 -8.40 3.61 7.20
C ARG A 151 -7.25 3.25 8.14
N HIS A 152 -6.03 3.49 7.70
CA HIS A 152 -4.81 3.31 8.51
C HIS A 152 -3.63 4.11 7.94
N SER A 153 -2.61 4.33 8.78
CA SER A 153 -1.25 4.64 8.38
C SER A 153 -0.38 3.39 8.46
N ASP A 154 0.76 3.37 7.75
CA ASP A 154 1.75 2.31 7.90
C ASP A 154 2.72 2.65 9.03
N MET A 155 2.92 1.76 10.00
CA MET A 155 3.85 2.00 11.12
C MET A 155 5.35 1.99 10.71
N GLY A 156 5.67 1.44 9.53
CA GLY A 156 7.03 1.20 9.06
C GLY A 156 7.80 2.46 8.65
N THR A 157 8.96 2.25 8.02
CA THR A 157 9.82 3.30 7.45
C THR A 157 9.30 3.71 6.08
N LEU A 158 9.24 2.75 5.15
CA LEU A 158 8.70 2.90 3.80
C LEU A 158 7.96 1.62 3.40
N THR A 159 6.80 1.79 2.77
CA THR A 159 6.04 0.71 2.13
C THR A 159 6.15 0.85 0.62
N MET A 160 6.28 -0.29 -0.05
CA MET A 160 6.31 -0.38 -1.51
C MET A 160 5.23 -1.35 -1.99
N LEU A 161 4.23 -0.83 -2.69
CA LEU A 161 3.00 -1.52 -3.05
C LEU A 161 2.96 -1.87 -4.54
N LEU A 162 3.09 -3.15 -4.86
CA LEU A 162 2.76 -3.68 -6.18
C LEU A 162 1.25 -3.83 -6.32
N GLN A 163 0.65 -3.04 -7.22
CA GLN A 163 -0.73 -3.19 -7.68
C GLN A 163 -0.80 -4.07 -8.94
N ASP A 164 -1.96 -4.69 -9.16
CA ASP A 164 -2.37 -5.14 -10.50
C ASP A 164 -2.99 -3.98 -11.29
N GLY A 165 -3.63 -4.27 -12.43
CA GLY A 165 -4.33 -3.29 -13.25
C GLY A 165 -5.74 -2.91 -12.76
N ILE A 166 -6.09 -3.13 -11.49
CA ILE A 166 -7.45 -2.88 -10.96
C ILE A 166 -7.42 -1.76 -9.90
N ASP A 167 -8.30 -0.77 -10.08
CA ASP A 167 -8.54 0.32 -9.11
C ASP A 167 -8.79 -0.21 -7.69
N GLY A 168 -8.40 0.58 -6.69
CA GLY A 168 -8.83 0.28 -5.32
C GLY A 168 -8.05 0.97 -4.22
N LEU A 169 -6.85 1.52 -4.45
CA LEU A 169 -6.14 2.30 -3.45
C LEU A 169 -6.71 3.72 -3.36
N TYR A 170 -7.02 4.17 -2.15
CA TYR A 170 -7.42 5.55 -1.86
C TYR A 170 -6.50 6.13 -0.79
N VAL A 171 -5.92 7.30 -1.05
CA VAL A 171 -5.05 8.02 -0.11
C VAL A 171 -5.71 9.33 0.30
N LYS A 172 -5.56 9.72 1.57
CA LYS A 172 -6.04 10.97 2.12
C LYS A 172 -4.96 12.05 2.03
N MET A 173 -5.29 13.21 1.45
CA MET A 173 -4.33 14.28 1.22
C MET A 173 -4.08 15.09 2.49
N GLU A 174 -2.87 15.04 3.03
CA GLU A 174 -2.51 15.78 4.25
C GLU A 174 -2.10 17.25 4.00
N ASP A 175 -1.84 17.64 2.75
CA ASP A 175 -1.57 19.02 2.36
C ASP A 175 -2.19 19.38 0.99
N ILE A 176 -2.16 20.67 0.66
CA ILE A 176 -2.71 21.24 -0.58
C ILE A 176 -1.68 21.20 -1.73
N THR A 177 -0.39 21.20 -1.40
CA THR A 177 0.74 21.12 -2.36
C THR A 177 0.77 19.81 -3.16
N SER A 178 0.20 18.74 -2.60
CA SER A 178 0.05 17.44 -3.24
C SER A 178 -1.01 17.43 -4.36
N GLY A 179 -1.73 18.53 -4.58
CA GLY A 179 -2.63 18.74 -5.74
C GLY A 179 -4.10 18.45 -5.49
N GLY A 180 -4.44 17.89 -4.32
CA GLY A 180 -5.82 17.80 -3.82
C GLY A 180 -6.08 18.80 -2.70
N LYS A 181 -7.28 18.78 -2.13
CA LYS A 181 -7.63 19.57 -0.93
C LYS A 181 -7.21 18.80 0.33
N LYS A 182 -6.77 19.49 1.38
CA LYS A 182 -6.46 18.81 2.65
C LYS A 182 -7.69 18.07 3.19
N GLY A 183 -7.55 16.78 3.49
CA GLY A 183 -8.61 15.88 3.93
C GLY A 183 -9.43 15.22 2.81
N GLU A 184 -9.15 15.54 1.55
CA GLU A 184 -9.76 14.88 0.37
C GLU A 184 -9.21 13.46 0.23
N TRP A 185 -10.06 12.52 -0.24
CA TRP A 185 -9.67 11.17 -0.59
C TRP A 185 -9.47 11.10 -2.11
N VAL A 186 -8.30 10.65 -2.55
CA VAL A 186 -7.93 10.54 -3.96
C VAL A 186 -7.74 9.07 -4.30
N GLU A 187 -8.36 8.61 -5.37
CA GLU A 187 -8.14 7.27 -5.92
C GLU A 187 -6.82 7.24 -6.70
N ILE A 188 -5.98 6.25 -6.41
CA ILE A 188 -4.65 6.10 -7.03
C ILE A 188 -4.75 5.08 -8.17
N PRO A 189 -4.72 5.51 -9.44
CA PRO A 189 -4.94 4.61 -10.56
C PRO A 189 -3.73 3.68 -10.77
N PRO A 190 -3.97 2.40 -11.11
CA PRO A 190 -2.89 1.47 -11.43
C PRO A 190 -2.33 1.76 -12.84
N ILE A 191 -1.22 2.48 -12.92
CA ILE A 191 -0.53 2.73 -14.19
C ILE A 191 0.29 1.46 -14.55
N PRO A 192 0.35 1.02 -15.82
CA PRO A 192 1.16 -0.15 -16.22
C PRO A 192 2.65 0.09 -15.94
N GLY A 193 3.13 -0.40 -14.80
CA GLY A 193 4.34 0.13 -14.18
C GLY A 193 4.07 1.16 -13.07
N ALA A 194 3.27 0.84 -12.01
CA ALA A 194 2.99 1.69 -10.83
C ALA A 194 3.22 1.03 -9.43
N LEU A 195 4.47 0.94 -8.94
CA LEU A 195 4.76 0.64 -7.54
C LEU A 195 4.47 1.90 -6.74
N VAL A 196 3.33 1.96 -6.07
CA VAL A 196 3.06 3.06 -5.16
C VAL A 196 4.02 2.93 -3.97
N ILE A 197 4.71 4.01 -3.62
CA ILE A 197 5.51 4.09 -2.38
C ILE A 197 4.91 5.15 -1.48
N ASN A 198 4.75 4.79 -0.21
CA ASN A 198 4.32 5.69 0.84
C ASN A 198 5.29 5.67 2.02
N VAL A 199 5.37 6.83 2.67
CA VAL A 199 6.04 7.03 3.95
C VAL A 199 5.22 6.36 5.04
N GLY A 200 5.90 5.75 6.01
CA GLY A 200 5.27 5.27 7.24
C GLY A 200 5.64 6.12 8.47
N ASP A 201 4.98 5.82 9.60
CA ASP A 201 5.03 6.58 10.84
C ASP A 201 6.45 6.69 11.40
N THR A 202 7.28 5.66 11.24
CA THR A 202 8.70 5.68 11.62
C THR A 202 9.45 6.81 10.91
N LEU A 203 9.28 6.94 9.59
CA LEU A 203 9.96 7.96 8.79
C LEU A 203 9.35 9.36 8.98
N GLN A 204 8.06 9.44 9.30
CA GLN A 204 7.44 10.67 9.79
C GLN A 204 8.09 11.13 11.12
N ILE A 205 8.35 10.22 12.07
CA ILE A 205 9.01 10.56 13.34
C ILE A 205 10.47 10.98 13.12
N LEU A 206 11.25 10.18 12.36
CA LEU A 206 12.66 10.48 12.05
C LEU A 206 12.82 11.85 11.38
N SER A 207 11.94 12.18 10.43
CA SER A 207 11.96 13.46 9.71
C SER A 207 11.39 14.64 10.52
N ASN A 208 11.08 14.46 11.81
CA ASN A 208 10.43 15.46 12.67
C ASN A 208 9.14 16.02 12.03
N GLY A 209 8.33 15.13 11.44
CA GLY A 209 7.09 15.46 10.76
C GLY A 209 7.23 16.16 9.41
N LYS A 210 8.45 16.27 8.83
CA LYS A 210 8.64 16.83 7.47
C LYS A 210 8.05 15.90 6.40
N TYR A 211 8.22 14.59 6.54
CA TYR A 211 7.53 13.59 5.71
C TYR A 211 6.21 13.15 6.35
N LYS A 212 5.21 12.82 5.52
CA LYS A 212 3.84 12.52 5.95
C LYS A 212 3.49 11.06 5.75
N SER A 213 3.23 10.38 6.86
CA SER A 213 2.56 9.07 6.85
C SER A 213 1.06 9.33 6.65
N ALA A 214 0.55 9.04 5.47
CA ALA A 214 -0.82 9.39 5.08
C ALA A 214 -1.81 8.27 5.43
N GLU A 215 -3.01 8.65 5.90
CA GLU A 215 -4.12 7.71 5.97
C GLU A 215 -4.44 7.18 4.56
N HIS A 216 -4.53 5.86 4.43
CA HIS A 216 -4.96 5.20 3.20
C HIS A 216 -5.92 4.05 3.50
N ARG A 217 -6.69 3.64 2.49
CA ARG A 217 -7.69 2.56 2.54
C ARG A 217 -7.84 1.89 1.18
N VAL A 218 -8.42 0.69 1.16
CA VAL A 218 -8.59 -0.10 -0.08
C VAL A 218 -10.06 -0.45 -0.31
N ARG A 219 -10.59 -0.17 -1.51
CA ARG A 219 -11.94 -0.57 -1.96
C ARG A 219 -11.91 -1.94 -2.65
N THR A 220 -12.99 -2.69 -2.55
CA THR A 220 -13.24 -3.89 -3.37
C THR A 220 -13.88 -3.52 -4.71
N THR A 221 -14.05 -4.48 -5.61
CA THR A 221 -14.86 -4.30 -6.84
C THR A 221 -15.91 -5.40 -6.95
N SER A 222 -16.98 -5.15 -7.69
CA SER A 222 -17.98 -6.17 -8.04
C SER A 222 -17.67 -6.92 -9.34
N THR A 223 -16.70 -6.46 -10.12
CA THR A 223 -16.47 -6.90 -11.51
C THR A 223 -15.29 -7.85 -11.65
N GLN A 224 -14.19 -7.62 -10.92
CA GLN A 224 -12.97 -8.42 -10.98
C GLN A 224 -12.32 -8.57 -9.59
N SER A 225 -11.69 -9.72 -9.35
CA SER A 225 -10.88 -9.93 -8.14
C SER A 225 -9.54 -9.23 -8.29
N ARG A 226 -9.14 -8.48 -7.27
CA ARG A 226 -7.91 -7.66 -7.23
C ARG A 226 -6.84 -8.31 -6.36
N VAL A 227 -5.57 -7.99 -6.58
CA VAL A 227 -4.46 -8.28 -5.67
C VAL A 227 -3.72 -7.02 -5.22
N SER A 228 -2.84 -7.18 -4.24
CA SER A 228 -1.65 -6.33 -4.13
C SER A 228 -0.53 -7.05 -3.37
N ILE A 229 0.72 -6.72 -3.68
CA ILE A 229 1.90 -7.23 -2.95
C ILE A 229 2.62 -6.03 -2.30
N PRO A 230 2.22 -5.60 -1.09
CA PRO A 230 2.97 -4.64 -0.31
C PRO A 230 4.22 -5.29 0.31
N ILE A 231 5.34 -4.56 0.22
CA ILE A 231 6.60 -4.84 0.89
C ILE A 231 6.82 -3.72 1.90
N PHE A 232 6.68 -4.05 3.18
CA PHE A 232 6.89 -3.13 4.29
C PHE A 232 8.34 -3.22 4.73
N THR A 233 9.04 -2.08 4.79
CA THR A 233 10.32 -1.98 5.49
C THR A 233 10.11 -1.36 6.86
N ILE A 234 10.65 -2.00 7.88
CA ILE A 234 10.42 -1.71 9.30
C ILE A 234 11.78 -1.72 9.99
N PRO A 235 12.03 -0.87 11.01
CA PRO A 235 13.27 -0.94 11.77
C PRO A 235 13.49 -2.29 12.45
N ARG A 236 14.72 -2.57 12.86
CA ARG A 236 14.97 -3.66 13.82
C ARG A 236 14.23 -3.40 15.13
N PRO A 237 13.76 -4.43 15.87
CA PRO A 237 12.99 -4.25 17.11
C PRO A 237 13.70 -3.46 18.23
N ASN A 238 15.02 -3.31 18.14
CA ASN A 238 15.86 -2.61 19.12
C ASN A 238 16.30 -1.21 18.65
N GLU A 239 15.99 -0.80 17.42
CA GLU A 239 16.42 0.51 16.89
C GLU A 239 15.61 1.66 17.51
N LYS A 240 16.30 2.74 17.86
CA LYS A 240 15.73 3.87 18.60
C LYS A 240 15.19 4.95 17.67
N ILE A 241 13.89 4.89 17.42
CA ILE A 241 13.17 5.86 16.60
C ILE A 241 12.85 7.13 17.39
N GLY A 242 13.19 8.27 16.78
CA GLY A 242 12.96 9.62 17.29
C GLY A 242 13.41 10.64 16.22
N PRO A 243 13.10 11.94 16.37
CA PRO A 243 13.57 12.97 15.45
C PRO A 243 15.09 12.91 15.24
N LEU A 244 15.52 13.04 13.99
CA LEU A 244 16.93 13.21 13.65
C LEU A 244 17.45 14.59 14.09
N PRO A 245 18.76 14.72 14.38
CA PRO A 245 19.38 16.00 14.78
C PRO A 245 19.22 17.13 13.76
#